data_AF-A0AA39NII7-F1
#
_entry.id   AF-A0AA39NII7-F1
#
_cell.length_a   1.000
_cell.length_b   1.000
_cell.length_c   1.000
_cell.angle_alpha   90.00
_cell.angle_beta   90.00
_cell.angle_gamma   90.00
#
_symmetry.space_group_name_H-M   'P 1'
#
loop_
_entity.id
_entity.type
_entity.pdbx_description
1 polymer ?
#
loop_
_entity_poly.entity_id
_entity_poly.type
_entity_poly.pdbx_seq_one_letter_code
_entity_poly.pdbx_strand_id
1 'polypeptide(L)'
;MTRSLDDDISLLNSLLSQDNLDESDEASIAELMQRLESADGVAKGMESKLDDLLGNLDTLLAVLEKNEPVEKQEEPQPQNSILNDYQPPPIDIN
;
A
#
# COMPACT_ATOMS: atom_id res chain seq x y z
N MET A 1 5.63 -16.20 18.52
CA MET A 1 6.13 -16.84 17.28
C MET A 1 5.13 -16.54 16.19
N THR A 2 5.47 -15.74 15.19
CA THR A 2 4.58 -15.41 14.07
C THR A 2 4.58 -16.58 13.09
N ARG A 3 3.44 -17.27 12.97
CA ARG A 3 3.23 -18.34 11.98
C ARG A 3 3.36 -17.76 10.56
N SER A 4 4.00 -18.48 9.63
CA SER A 4 4.14 -17.99 8.25
C SER A 4 2.87 -18.22 7.45
N LEU A 5 2.69 -17.47 6.35
CA LEU A 5 1.54 -17.62 5.46
C LEU A 5 1.49 -19.04 4.85
N ASP A 6 2.65 -19.63 4.53
CA ASP A 6 2.77 -20.99 4.02
C ASP A 6 2.33 -22.05 5.05
N ASP A 7 2.63 -21.83 6.33
CA ASP A 7 2.17 -22.70 7.42
C ASP A 7 0.64 -22.64 7.59
N ASP A 8 0.06 -21.46 7.39
CA ASP A 8 -1.37 -21.21 7.46
C ASP A 8 -2.11 -21.88 6.28
N ILE A 9 -1.59 -21.74 5.06
CA ILE A 9 -2.10 -22.45 3.87
C ILE A 9 -2.00 -23.97 4.03
N SER A 10 -0.87 -24.47 4.54
CA SER A 10 -0.66 -25.89 4.77
C SER A 10 -1.65 -26.46 5.80
N LEU A 11 -1.99 -25.69 6.83
CA LEU A 11 -2.99 -26.09 7.82
C LEU A 11 -4.40 -26.12 7.22
N LEU A 12 -4.79 -25.11 6.45
CA LEU A 12 -6.09 -25.09 5.79
C LEU A 12 -6.25 -26.30 4.86
N ASN A 13 -5.23 -26.60 4.06
CA ASN A 13 -5.24 -27.78 3.19
C ASN A 13 -5.35 -29.08 3.98
N SER A 14 -4.67 -29.19 5.13
CA SER A 14 -4.79 -30.36 6.01
C SER A 14 -6.19 -30.50 6.60
N LEU A 15 -6.85 -29.40 6.99
CA LEU A 15 -8.20 -29.42 7.54
C LEU A 15 -9.24 -29.80 6.48
N LEU A 16 -9.06 -29.31 5.25
CA LEU A 16 -9.97 -29.57 4.13
C LEU A 16 -9.80 -30.97 3.51
N SER A 17 -8.62 -31.57 3.60
CA SER A 17 -8.34 -32.90 3.02
C SER A 17 -8.83 -34.07 3.89
N GLN A 18 -9.33 -33.80 5.10
CA GLN A 18 -9.84 -34.83 6.01
C GLN A 18 -11.30 -35.19 5.67
N ASP A 19 -11.48 -35.87 4.53
CA ASP A 19 -12.78 -36.17 3.91
C ASP A 19 -13.46 -37.47 4.43
N ASN A 20 -12.99 -38.01 5.56
CA ASN A 20 -13.46 -39.28 6.13
C ASN A 20 -14.28 -39.09 7.42
N LEU A 21 -15.13 -38.06 7.48
CA LEU A 21 -16.07 -37.91 8.59
C LEU A 21 -17.36 -38.68 8.27
N ASP A 22 -17.72 -39.61 9.15
CA ASP A 22 -19.02 -40.28 9.08
C ASP A 22 -20.09 -39.27 9.55
N GLU A 23 -20.82 -38.68 8.59
CA GLU A 23 -21.83 -37.63 8.83
C GLU A 23 -23.03 -38.12 9.65
N SER A 24 -23.13 -39.42 9.93
CA SER A 24 -24.24 -40.00 10.69
C SER A 24 -24.09 -39.87 12.21
N ASP A 25 -22.91 -39.49 12.71
CA ASP A 25 -22.61 -39.33 14.14
C ASP A 25 -22.58 -37.86 14.57
N GLU A 26 -23.28 -37.54 15.66
CA GLU A 26 -23.35 -36.19 16.24
C GLU A 26 -21.98 -35.67 16.72
N ALA A 27 -21.08 -36.60 17.09
CA ALA A 27 -19.68 -36.32 17.39
C ALA A 27 -18.89 -35.82 16.16
N SER A 28 -19.19 -36.34 14.97
CA SER A 28 -18.58 -35.93 13.70
C SER A 28 -19.01 -34.51 13.29
N ILE A 29 -20.26 -34.14 13.58
CA ILE A 29 -20.78 -32.78 13.34
C ILE A 29 -20.08 -31.76 14.25
N ALA A 30 -19.88 -32.09 15.53
CA ALA A 30 -19.14 -31.25 16.47
C ALA A 30 -17.68 -31.06 16.01
N GLU A 31 -17.04 -32.11 15.52
CA GLU A 31 -15.69 -32.04 14.95
C GLU A 31 -15.64 -31.16 13.70
N LEU A 32 -16.64 -31.27 12.81
CA LEU A 32 -16.75 -30.42 11.62
C LEU A 32 -16.88 -28.94 11.99
N MET A 33 -17.70 -28.62 12.99
CA MET A 33 -17.86 -27.24 13.49
C MET A 33 -16.54 -26.69 14.05
N GLN A 34 -15.81 -27.49 14.83
CA GLN A 34 -14.51 -27.10 15.36
C GLN A 34 -13.46 -26.91 14.25
N ARG A 35 -13.49 -27.75 13.20
CA ARG A 35 -12.63 -27.60 12.02
C ARG A 35 -12.95 -26.32 11.25
N LEU A 36 -14.23 -26.00 11.08
CA LEU A 36 -14.67 -24.78 10.41
C LEU A 36 -14.27 -23.52 11.19
N GLU A 37 -14.42 -23.53 12.52
CA GLU A 37 -13.96 -22.44 13.38
C GLU A 37 -12.43 -22.27 13.33
N SER A 38 -11.70 -23.38 13.30
CA SER A 38 -10.24 -23.36 13.15
C SER A 38 -9.83 -22.80 11.78
N ALA A 39 -10.50 -23.23 10.71
CA ALA A 39 -10.24 -22.74 9.36
C ALA A 39 -10.57 -21.24 9.21
N ASP A 40 -11.67 -20.76 9.80
CA ASP A 40 -12.02 -19.34 9.85
C ASP A 40 -10.96 -18.50 10.57
N GLY A 41 -10.45 -19.00 11.71
CA GLY A 41 -9.36 -18.35 12.44
C GLY A 41 -8.08 -18.23 11.62
N VAL A 42 -7.72 -19.29 10.87
CA VAL A 42 -6.55 -19.26 9.99
C VAL A 42 -6.77 -18.33 8.81
N ALA A 43 -7.95 -18.33 8.19
CA ALA A 43 -8.30 -17.44 7.08
C ALA A 43 -8.21 -15.95 7.49
N LYS A 44 -8.72 -15.59 8.67
CA LYS A 44 -8.56 -14.24 9.25
C LYS A 44 -7.10 -13.88 9.49
N GLY A 45 -6.30 -14.85 9.95
CA GLY A 45 -4.85 -14.67 10.11
C GLY A 45 -4.15 -14.40 8.78
N MET A 46 -4.58 -15.05 7.70
CA MET A 46 -4.07 -14.82 6.34
C MET A 46 -4.47 -13.44 5.80
N GLU A 47 -5.72 -13.03 6.00
CA GLU A 47 -6.21 -11.70 5.60
C GLU A 47 -5.40 -10.59 6.26
N SER A 48 -5.19 -10.66 7.57
CA SER A 48 -4.37 -9.67 8.29
C SER A 48 -2.94 -9.58 7.75
N LYS A 49 -2.31 -10.72 7.40
CA LYS A 49 -0.96 -10.73 6.82
C LYS A 49 -0.94 -10.12 5.41
N LEU A 50 -2.00 -10.35 4.63
CA LEU A 50 -2.13 -9.80 3.29
C LEU A 50 -2.33 -8.28 3.36
N ASP A 51 -3.16 -7.79 4.27
CA ASP A 51 -3.34 -6.36 4.53
C ASP A 51 -2.04 -5.69 4.97
N ASP A 52 -1.28 -6.31 5.87
CA ASP A 52 0.04 -5.82 6.27
C ASP A 52 1.00 -5.72 5.08
N LEU A 53 1.00 -6.73 4.19
CA LEU A 53 1.84 -6.73 3.00
C LEU A 53 1.43 -5.63 2.02
N LEU A 54 0.13 -5.44 1.78
CA LEU A 54 -0.39 -4.37 0.93
C LEU A 54 -0.06 -2.99 1.51
N GLY A 55 -0.24 -2.78 2.81
CA GLY A 55 0.11 -1.51 3.46
C GLY A 55 1.60 -1.19 3.41
N ASN A 56 2.46 -2.20 3.48
CA ASN A 56 3.90 -2.03 3.30
C ASN A 56 4.25 -1.65 1.86
N LEU A 57 3.57 -2.22 0.86
CA LEU A 57 3.75 -1.85 -0.55
C LEU A 57 3.29 -0.41 -0.82
N ASP A 58 2.13 0.00 -0.30
CA ASP A 58 1.64 1.38 -0.42
C ASP A 58 2.63 2.38 0.20
N THR A 59 3.19 2.04 1.36
CA THR A 59 4.20 2.87 2.02
C THR A 59 5.47 2.99 1.17
N LEU A 60 5.92 1.89 0.57
CA LEU A 60 7.10 1.90 -0.30
C LEU A 60 6.87 2.75 -1.56
N LEU A 61 5.70 2.62 -2.18
CA LEU A 61 5.32 3.43 -3.35
C LEU A 61 5.28 4.92 -3.01
N ALA A 62 4.66 5.29 -1.88
CA ALA A 62 4.63 6.68 -1.43
C ALA A 62 6.03 7.28 -1.18
N VAL A 63 6.96 6.48 -0.67
CA VAL A 63 8.36 6.90 -0.50
C VAL A 63 9.04 7.09 -1.85
N LEU A 64 8.80 6.21 -2.82
CA LEU A 64 9.39 6.32 -4.16
C LEU A 64 8.85 7.55 -4.90
N GLU A 65 7.55 7.79 -4.87
CA GLU A 65 6.92 8.98 -5.46
C GLU A 65 7.46 10.28 -4.85
N LYS A 66 7.66 10.32 -3.53
CA LYS A 66 8.24 11.49 -2.85
C LYS A 66 9.70 11.77 -3.24
N ASN A 67 10.41 10.74 -3.71
CA ASN A 67 11.80 10.85 -4.14
C ASN A 67 11.95 11.14 -5.64
N GLU A 68 10.86 11.29 -6.39
CA GLU A 68 10.95 11.86 -7.73
C GLU A 68 11.40 13.33 -7.62
N PRO A 69 12.49 13.72 -8.31
CA PRO A 69 12.87 15.12 -8.37
C PRO A 69 11.73 15.87 -9.06
N VAL A 70 11.08 16.76 -8.31
CA VAL A 70 10.15 17.74 -8.87
C VAL A 70 10.90 18.48 -9.97
N GLU A 71 10.61 18.14 -11.23
CA GLU A 71 10.94 19.01 -12.35
C GLU A 71 10.25 20.34 -12.06
N LYS A 72 11.03 21.29 -11.55
CA LYS A 72 10.59 22.65 -11.31
C LYS A 72 10.18 23.19 -12.67
N GLN A 73 8.87 23.20 -12.92
CA GLN A 73 8.29 23.98 -14.00
C GLN A 73 8.77 25.42 -13.81
N GLU A 74 9.57 25.89 -14.78
CA GLU A 74 10.03 27.26 -14.83
C GLU A 74 8.81 28.18 -14.87
N GLU A 75 8.60 28.96 -13.80
CA GLU A 75 7.60 30.04 -13.80
C GLU A 75 7.95 31.04 -14.92
N PRO A 76 6.97 31.48 -15.74
CA PRO A 76 7.21 32.53 -16.72
C PRO A 76 7.45 33.84 -15.97
N GLN A 77 8.71 34.27 -15.92
CA GLN A 77 9.13 35.55 -15.34
C GLN A 77 8.35 36.71 -15.99
N PRO A 78 7.74 37.62 -15.21
CA PRO A 78 7.16 38.83 -15.77
C PRO A 78 8.29 39.71 -16.32
N GLN A 79 8.25 39.96 -17.63
CA GLN A 79 9.21 40.82 -18.33
C GLN A 79 9.18 42.22 -17.69
N ASN A 80 10.34 42.64 -17.18
CA ASN A 80 10.55 43.95 -16.57
C ASN A 80 10.16 45.09 -17.52
N SER A 81 9.04 45.77 -17.23
CA SER A 81 8.74 47.09 -17.76
C SER A 81 9.65 48.13 -17.11
N ILE A 82 10.88 48.28 -17.60
CA ILE A 82 11.72 49.43 -17.20
C ILE A 82 11.37 50.62 -18.07
N LEU A 83 10.75 51.59 -17.40
CA LEU A 83 10.35 52.91 -17.84
C LEU A 83 11.55 53.65 -18.50
N ASN A 84 11.38 54.12 -19.73
CA ASN A 84 12.33 54.98 -20.42
C ASN A 84 12.32 56.38 -19.79
N ASP A 85 13.18 56.62 -18.80
CA ASP A 85 13.54 57.98 -18.33
C ASP A 85 14.94 58.37 -18.85
N TYR A 86 15.09 58.43 -20.17
CA TYR A 86 16.28 59.03 -20.77
C TYR A 86 16.13 60.56 -20.76
N GLN A 87 16.77 61.22 -19.79
CA GLN A 87 16.92 62.67 -19.74
C GLN A 87 18.17 63.08 -20.55
N PRO A 88 18.05 63.96 -21.57
CA PRO A 88 19.19 64.32 -22.42
C PRO A 88 20.25 65.15 -21.68
N PRO A 89 21.54 65.03 -22.05
CA PRO A 89 22.62 65.79 -21.43
C PRO A 89 22.52 67.31 -21.72
N PRO A 90 23.09 68.16 -20.86
CA PRO A 90 22.96 69.62 -20.97
C PRO A 90 23.66 70.17 -22.21
N ILE A 91 23.05 71.19 -22.81
CA ILE A 91 23.56 71.90 -23.99
C ILE A 91 24.76 72.76 -23.57
N ASP A 92 25.93 72.49 -24.14
CA ASP A 92 27.10 73.37 -24.02
C ASP A 92 26.84 74.67 -24.80
N ILE A 93 26.90 75.80 -24.10
CA ILE A 93 26.89 77.13 -24.69
C ILE A 93 28.34 77.63 -24.67
N ASN A 94 28.97 77.70 -25.83
CA ASN A 94 30.12 78.56 -26.15
C ASN A 94 30.24 78.76 -27.67
#